data_AF-A0A9N9MG02-F1
#
_entry.id   AF-A0A9N9MG02-F1
#
_cell.length_a   1.000
_cell.length_b   1.000
_cell.length_c   1.000
_cell.angle_alpha   90.00
_cell.angle_beta   90.00
_cell.angle_gamma   90.00
#
_symmetry.space_group_name_H-M   'P 1'
#
loop_
_entity.id
_entity.type
_entity.pdbx_description
1 polymer ?
#
loop_
_entity_poly.entity_id
_entity_poly.type
_entity_poly.pdbx_seq_one_letter_code
_entity_poly.pdbx_strand_id
1 'polypeptide(L)'
;MNEFLKINWRVSHPSQLECYALKEFLPDEALQFSDNDSDSDEEKYPKIFRMRRVDYTPGLQEIKSIKIQSGIDQRGHQVCLEALKLFQSGKDRSCYTYKENQSAATYDKLKMVILQENAKYLKYVAQQWQEIDYFKQYFNENVTDFGKCIWHKKKLRLKSYPQFYKELLMINTSLNEEEEIIEFNCVENNLQLEGFAQFCNPGLKSPCQLNTIKLESEKDKVQLPLNEDEGVLNYIQDVDVVISSSSIKHLVDTTESGKWLLPVVIKTINNKQVAFFEKPFSLNDVSNKDLAQTTYKRLIQKAFCLPEPKPKPTYRKWLITKTHCLNSLMKTHHKPVNLKVLIRNKTVASETINKTLQDVILKPKIEMQLKYGANIQTKSELIGEWASLFFRPFSNLYRVRISPVKGEVICLEKCHIQKVIAEAQHHYHYKPQLGLATLQKVFEDVSKLPVGNYLLRHLPKQGNFISVLKQSDKQEFDFYKELDQRSLSDCPNWVPLDCNFILPGFEALNRMPGMFQPRKTNLKRKMQTDVG
;
A
#
# COMPACT_ATOMS: atom_id res chain seq x y z
N MET A 1 -5.91 27.58 9.03
CA MET A 1 -6.51 26.36 9.63
C MET A 1 -5.55 25.15 9.52
N ASN A 2 -4.27 25.31 9.90
CA ASN A 2 -3.22 24.27 9.72
C ASN A 2 -2.43 23.98 11.02
N GLU A 3 -2.99 24.25 12.21
CA GLU A 3 -2.22 24.20 13.47
C GLU A 3 -2.56 23.09 14.47
N PHE A 4 -3.50 22.18 14.18
CA PHE A 4 -3.85 21.12 15.14
C PHE A 4 -3.56 19.73 14.58
N LEU A 5 -2.28 19.35 14.72
CA LEU A 5 -1.73 18.02 15.04
C LEU A 5 -0.19 18.15 14.96
N LYS A 6 0.41 18.83 15.94
CA LYS A 6 1.83 18.67 16.25
C LYS A 6 2.03 17.24 16.76
N ILE A 7 2.16 16.28 15.85
CA ILE A 7 2.85 15.02 16.17
C ILE A 7 4.30 15.41 16.37
N ASN A 8 4.63 15.74 17.61
CA ASN A 8 6.00 15.98 18.04
C ASN A 8 6.76 14.66 17.87
N TRP A 9 7.48 14.52 16.76
CA TRP A 9 8.60 13.58 16.68
C TRP A 9 9.70 14.08 17.63
N ARG A 10 9.51 13.94 18.94
CA ARG A 10 10.61 14.06 19.90
C ARG A 10 11.35 12.74 19.90
N VAL A 11 12.12 12.51 18.84
CA VAL A 11 13.37 11.76 18.98
C VAL A 11 14.31 12.73 19.70
N SER A 12 14.77 12.36 20.89
CA SER A 12 15.84 13.08 21.58
C SER A 12 17.05 13.15 20.65
N HIS A 13 17.35 14.37 20.18
CA HIS A 13 18.44 14.84 19.32
C HIS A 13 18.32 14.74 17.78
N PRO A 14 17.93 15.87 17.13
CA PRO A 14 17.93 16.08 15.67
C PRO A 14 19.14 16.87 15.12
N SER A 15 20.27 16.99 15.82
CA SER A 15 21.33 17.95 15.47
C SER A 15 22.40 17.46 14.47
N GLN A 16 22.12 16.50 13.58
CA GLN A 16 23.09 16.06 12.54
C GLN A 16 22.50 15.76 11.15
N LEU A 17 21.28 16.22 10.85
CA LEU A 17 20.66 16.03 9.52
C LEU A 17 20.57 17.33 8.72
N GLU A 18 21.70 18.01 8.61
CA GLU A 18 22.03 18.78 7.40
C GLU A 18 23.19 18.05 6.73
N CYS A 19 22.95 17.36 5.61
CA CYS A 19 23.99 17.06 4.62
C CYS A 19 23.39 16.45 3.34
N TYR A 20 23.26 17.33 2.34
CA TYR A 20 23.55 17.17 0.92
C TYR A 20 22.91 16.02 0.12
N ALA A 21 21.99 16.43 -0.76
CA ALA A 21 21.71 15.75 -2.01
C ALA A 21 22.99 15.68 -2.86
N LEU A 22 23.47 14.48 -3.16
CA LEU A 22 24.39 14.23 -4.26
C LEU A 22 23.96 13.00 -5.05
N LYS A 23 24.00 13.16 -6.37
CA LYS A 23 23.89 12.10 -7.38
C LYS A 23 25.01 11.09 -7.14
N GLU A 24 24.69 9.83 -6.91
CA GLU A 24 25.67 8.75 -6.99
C GLU A 24 25.46 7.93 -8.26
N PHE A 25 26.52 7.92 -9.06
CA PHE A 25 26.77 6.98 -10.16
C PHE A 25 26.80 5.54 -9.61
N LEU A 26 26.17 4.61 -10.33
CA LEU A 26 26.45 3.18 -10.18
C LEU A 26 27.45 2.77 -11.27
N PRO A 27 28.45 1.91 -10.99
CA PRO A 27 29.34 1.37 -12.01
C PRO A 27 28.62 0.26 -12.80
N ASP A 28 28.76 0.28 -14.13
CA ASP A 28 28.12 -0.61 -15.10
C ASP A 28 28.69 -2.06 -15.12
N GLU A 29 29.48 -2.49 -14.14
CA GLU A 29 30.37 -3.66 -14.28
C GLU A 29 29.89 -4.96 -13.61
N ALA A 30 28.59 -5.14 -13.33
CA ALA A 30 28.08 -6.36 -12.70
C ALA A 30 27.05 -7.15 -13.53
N LEU A 31 27.12 -7.09 -14.86
CA LEU A 31 26.34 -7.95 -15.75
C LEU A 31 27.25 -8.61 -16.78
N GLN A 32 27.79 -9.79 -16.43
CA GLN A 32 28.36 -10.70 -17.41
C GLN A 32 27.20 -11.29 -18.24
N PHE A 33 27.10 -10.85 -19.49
CA PHE A 33 26.33 -11.55 -20.51
C PHE A 33 27.28 -12.53 -21.22
N SER A 34 26.86 -13.78 -21.34
CA SER A 34 27.57 -14.80 -22.10
C SER A 34 27.31 -14.60 -23.59
N ASP A 35 28.20 -13.86 -24.25
CA ASP A 35 28.28 -13.85 -25.71
C ASP A 35 29.16 -15.04 -26.13
N ASN A 36 28.51 -16.14 -26.54
CA ASN A 36 29.15 -17.21 -27.29
C ASN A 36 28.96 -16.91 -28.78
N ASP A 37 29.88 -16.15 -29.37
CA ASP A 37 30.03 -16.05 -30.82
C ASP A 37 31.08 -17.07 -31.28
N SER A 38 30.61 -18.04 -32.07
CA SER A 38 31.48 -18.88 -32.91
C SER A 38 31.52 -18.27 -34.30
N ASP A 39 32.74 -17.91 -34.72
CA ASP A 39 33.10 -17.45 -36.06
C ASP A 39 32.57 -18.38 -37.17
N SER A 40 31.82 -17.82 -38.13
CA SER A 40 31.87 -18.26 -39.52
C SER A 40 31.25 -17.23 -40.48
N ASP A 41 32.11 -16.77 -41.38
CA ASP A 41 31.90 -16.35 -42.78
C ASP A 41 31.00 -15.15 -43.10
N GLU A 42 31.67 -14.13 -43.64
CA GLU A 42 31.14 -12.89 -44.21
C GLU A 42 30.27 -13.15 -45.46
N GLU A 43 28.95 -13.17 -45.28
CA GLU A 43 28.01 -12.89 -46.38
C GLU A 43 27.48 -11.45 -46.32
N LYS A 44 27.64 -10.73 -47.45
CA LYS A 44 27.14 -9.38 -47.69
C LYS A 44 25.61 -9.32 -47.61
N TYR A 45 25.07 -9.06 -46.43
CA TYR A 45 23.67 -8.69 -46.29
C TYR A 45 23.41 -7.22 -46.70
N PRO A 46 22.24 -6.92 -47.32
CA PRO A 46 21.86 -5.57 -47.69
C PRO A 46 21.82 -4.69 -46.45
N LYS A 47 22.18 -3.40 -46.56
CA LYS A 47 22.16 -2.40 -45.48
C LYS A 47 20.84 -2.44 -44.71
N ILE A 48 20.80 -3.25 -43.66
CA ILE A 48 19.69 -3.32 -42.71
C ILE A 48 19.64 -1.94 -42.09
N PHE A 49 18.50 -1.25 -42.27
CA PHE A 49 18.17 -0.04 -41.54
C PHE A 49 18.53 -0.28 -40.07
N ARG A 50 19.52 0.44 -39.55
CA ARG A 50 19.74 0.54 -38.10
C ARG A 50 18.49 1.18 -37.52
N MET A 51 17.44 0.39 -37.28
CA MET A 51 16.30 0.81 -36.48
C MET A 51 16.91 1.25 -35.17
N ARG A 52 16.82 2.55 -34.87
CA ARG A 52 17.17 3.07 -33.55
C ARG A 52 16.44 2.18 -32.56
N ARG A 53 17.17 1.46 -31.71
CA ARG A 53 16.57 0.67 -30.63
C ARG A 53 15.70 1.66 -29.85
N VAL A 54 14.39 1.51 -29.96
CA VAL A 54 13.46 2.34 -29.20
C VAL A 54 13.63 1.89 -27.76
N ASP A 55 14.09 2.79 -26.90
CA ASP A 55 14.25 2.50 -25.48
C ASP A 55 12.92 1.98 -24.91
N TYR A 56 12.98 0.86 -24.21
CA TYR A 56 11.79 0.25 -23.62
C TYR A 56 11.16 1.20 -22.61
N THR A 57 9.84 1.38 -22.69
CA THR A 57 9.04 2.16 -21.74
C THR A 57 7.96 1.27 -21.14
N PRO A 58 7.98 1.01 -19.82
CA PRO A 58 6.98 0.18 -19.16
C PRO A 58 5.54 0.64 -19.40
N GLY A 59 4.66 -0.30 -19.75
CA GLY A 59 3.23 -0.04 -19.94
C GLY A 59 2.86 0.83 -21.15
N LEU A 60 3.81 1.26 -21.99
CA LEU A 60 3.52 2.08 -23.17
C LEU A 60 2.55 1.38 -24.14
N GLN A 61 2.69 0.06 -24.29
CA GLN A 61 1.84 -0.77 -25.15
C GLN A 61 0.39 -0.91 -24.63
N GLU A 62 0.15 -0.61 -23.36
CA GLU A 62 -1.18 -0.70 -22.74
C GLU A 62 -2.02 0.55 -23.00
N ILE A 63 -1.38 1.69 -23.30
CA ILE A 63 -2.07 2.98 -23.45
C ILE A 63 -2.89 2.98 -24.73
N LYS A 64 -4.22 3.10 -24.57
CA LYS A 64 -5.14 3.09 -25.70
C LYS A 64 -5.33 4.49 -26.29
N SER A 65 -5.42 4.53 -27.62
CA SER A 65 -5.82 5.72 -28.33
C SER A 65 -7.31 6.00 -28.16
N ILE A 66 -7.67 7.20 -27.68
CA ILE A 66 -9.06 7.64 -27.50
C ILE A 66 -9.38 8.63 -28.61
N LYS A 67 -10.52 8.45 -29.28
CA LYS A 67 -10.94 9.29 -30.42
C LYS A 67 -11.22 10.74 -30.01
N ILE A 68 -11.68 10.96 -28.78
CA ILE A 68 -11.91 12.29 -28.21
C ILE A 68 -10.56 13.00 -28.07
N GLN A 69 -10.51 14.24 -28.56
CA GLN A 69 -9.32 15.10 -28.51
C GLN A 69 -9.41 16.09 -27.35
N SER A 70 -8.26 16.40 -26.77
CA SER A 70 -8.11 17.41 -25.72
C SER A 70 -8.43 18.81 -26.23
N GLY A 71 -8.77 19.72 -25.32
CA GLY A 71 -8.76 21.16 -25.62
C GLY A 71 -7.34 21.75 -25.74
N ILE A 72 -6.33 21.03 -25.25
CA ILE A 72 -4.93 21.46 -25.20
C ILE A 72 -4.15 20.78 -26.34
N ASP A 73 -3.20 21.51 -26.93
CA ASP A 73 -2.33 20.98 -27.98
C ASP A 73 -1.15 20.16 -27.40
N GLN A 74 -0.38 19.51 -28.28
CA GLN A 74 0.74 18.67 -27.86
C GLN A 74 1.77 19.44 -27.01
N ARG A 75 2.07 20.69 -27.38
CA ARG A 75 3.02 21.53 -26.65
C ARG A 75 2.49 21.86 -25.26
N GLY A 76 1.21 22.22 -25.14
CA GLY A 76 0.57 22.50 -23.87
C GLY A 76 0.58 21.28 -22.95
N HIS A 77 0.29 20.07 -23.46
CA HIS A 77 0.42 18.84 -22.67
C HIS A 77 1.85 18.65 -22.15
N GLN A 78 2.85 18.80 -23.03
CA GLN A 78 4.25 18.63 -22.63
C GLN A 78 4.68 19.63 -21.54
N VAL A 79 4.37 20.92 -21.72
CA VAL A 79 4.72 21.98 -20.76
C VAL A 79 4.00 21.78 -19.43
N CYS A 80 2.72 21.43 -19.45
CA CYS A 80 1.97 21.12 -18.22
C CYS A 80 2.49 19.85 -17.54
N LEU A 81 2.95 18.86 -18.30
CA LEU A 81 3.55 17.64 -17.76
C LEU A 81 4.89 17.93 -17.08
N GLU A 82 5.73 18.78 -17.67
CA GLU A 82 6.96 19.27 -17.03
C GLU A 82 6.64 20.00 -15.71
N ALA A 83 5.61 20.85 -15.69
CA ALA A 83 5.16 21.52 -14.48
C ALA A 83 4.66 20.53 -13.40
N LEU A 84 3.92 19.49 -13.80
CA LEU A 84 3.43 18.47 -12.88
C LEU A 84 4.57 17.67 -12.23
N LYS A 85 5.58 17.25 -13.02
CA LYS A 85 6.80 16.61 -12.49
C LYS A 85 7.51 17.51 -11.49
N LEU A 86 7.59 18.81 -11.80
CA LEU A 86 8.19 19.80 -10.93
C LEU A 86 7.43 19.90 -9.59
N PHE A 87 6.10 19.97 -9.61
CA PHE A 87 5.30 19.96 -8.38
C PHE A 87 5.48 18.68 -7.56
N GLN A 88 5.58 17.52 -8.23
CA GLN A 88 5.79 16.22 -7.57
C GLN A 88 7.18 16.06 -6.96
N SER A 89 8.18 16.78 -7.48
CA SER A 89 9.53 16.76 -6.93
C SER A 89 9.62 17.39 -5.53
N GLY A 90 8.62 18.18 -5.13
CA GLY A 90 8.65 18.93 -3.87
C GLY A 90 9.68 20.06 -3.84
N LYS A 91 10.33 20.37 -4.98
CA LYS A 91 11.27 21.47 -5.11
C LYS A 91 10.57 22.80 -4.78
N ASP A 92 11.21 23.62 -3.96
CA ASP A 92 10.70 24.95 -3.62
C ASP A 92 10.59 25.83 -4.88
N ARG A 93 9.48 26.57 -5.02
CA ARG A 93 9.24 27.49 -6.13
C ARG A 93 10.32 28.57 -6.26
N SER A 94 10.92 28.99 -5.16
CA SER A 94 12.04 29.96 -5.15
C SER A 94 13.29 29.43 -5.86
N CYS A 95 13.45 28.10 -5.94
CA CYS A 95 14.58 27.43 -6.59
C CYS A 95 14.30 27.10 -8.07
N TYR A 96 13.17 27.53 -8.62
CA TYR A 96 12.81 27.23 -10.01
C TYR A 96 13.68 28.02 -10.99
N THR A 97 14.20 27.33 -11.99
CA THR A 97 14.81 27.94 -13.17
C THR A 97 13.78 28.74 -13.96
N TYR A 98 14.23 29.60 -14.88
CA TYR A 98 13.34 30.35 -15.75
C TYR A 98 12.38 29.44 -16.55
N LYS A 99 12.88 28.32 -17.10
CA LYS A 99 12.05 27.34 -17.84
C LYS A 99 11.01 26.69 -16.92
N GLU A 100 11.40 26.28 -15.72
CA GLU A 100 10.50 25.69 -14.72
C GLU A 100 9.39 26.67 -14.31
N ASN A 101 9.72 27.95 -14.09
CA ASN A 101 8.76 29.01 -13.81
C ASN A 101 7.80 29.23 -14.99
N GLN A 102 8.29 29.19 -16.23
CA GLN A 102 7.44 29.30 -17.41
C GLN A 102 6.47 28.12 -17.54
N SER A 103 6.94 26.88 -17.27
CA SER A 103 6.10 25.70 -17.27
C SER A 103 5.03 25.77 -16.17
N ALA A 104 5.41 26.16 -14.95
CA ALA A 104 4.48 26.36 -13.84
C ALA A 104 3.43 27.45 -14.14
N ALA A 105 3.84 28.60 -14.68
CA ALA A 105 2.93 29.68 -15.05
C ALA A 105 1.96 29.26 -16.17
N THR A 106 2.44 28.48 -17.14
CA THR A 106 1.60 27.92 -18.21
C THR A 106 0.58 26.95 -17.65
N TYR A 107 0.98 26.09 -16.72
CA TYR A 107 0.07 25.20 -16.00
C TYR A 107 -0.99 25.99 -15.24
N ASP A 108 -0.61 27.02 -14.48
CA ASP A 108 -1.55 27.87 -13.73
C ASP A 108 -2.56 28.55 -14.66
N LYS A 109 -2.12 29.02 -15.84
CA LYS A 109 -3.00 29.57 -16.89
C LYS A 109 -3.99 28.54 -17.44
N LEU A 110 -3.57 27.29 -17.60
CA LEU A 110 -4.38 26.20 -18.16
C LEU A 110 -5.15 25.40 -17.10
N LYS A 111 -4.95 25.68 -15.82
CA LYS A 111 -5.46 24.87 -14.69
C LYS A 111 -6.96 24.62 -14.77
N MET A 112 -7.76 25.63 -15.06
CA MET A 112 -9.23 25.47 -15.17
C MET A 112 -9.63 24.57 -16.33
N VAL A 113 -8.94 24.67 -17.47
CA VAL A 113 -9.17 23.79 -18.64
C VAL A 113 -8.78 22.35 -18.30
N ILE A 114 -7.64 22.16 -17.64
CA ILE A 114 -7.17 20.85 -17.17
C ILE A 114 -8.18 20.21 -16.21
N LEU A 115 -8.67 20.96 -15.22
CA LEU A 115 -9.64 20.43 -14.25
C LEU A 115 -10.97 20.04 -14.91
N GLN A 116 -11.48 20.87 -15.83
CA GLN A 116 -12.70 20.55 -16.58
C GLN A 116 -12.53 19.32 -17.47
N GLU A 117 -11.37 19.19 -18.12
CA GLU A 117 -11.09 18.04 -18.97
C GLU A 117 -10.85 16.76 -18.15
N ASN A 118 -10.15 16.84 -17.02
CA ASN A 118 -9.98 15.72 -16.09
C ASN A 118 -11.34 15.17 -15.63
N ALA A 119 -12.28 16.05 -15.28
CA ALA A 119 -13.63 15.63 -14.90
C ALA A 119 -14.36 14.90 -16.04
N LYS A 120 -14.26 15.42 -17.28
CA LYS A 120 -14.82 14.76 -18.48
C LYS A 120 -14.15 13.42 -18.76
N TYR A 121 -12.83 13.35 -18.61
CA TYR A 121 -12.04 12.13 -18.82
C TYR A 121 -12.39 11.05 -17.80
N LEU A 122 -12.48 11.40 -16.51
CA LEU A 122 -12.88 10.47 -15.45
C LEU A 122 -14.30 9.95 -15.67
N LYS A 123 -15.24 10.82 -16.09
CA LYS A 123 -16.60 10.38 -16.44
C LYS A 123 -16.61 9.41 -17.62
N TYR A 124 -15.82 9.70 -18.66
CA TYR A 124 -15.64 8.79 -19.80
C TYR A 124 -15.09 7.44 -19.35
N VAL A 125 -14.03 7.43 -18.54
CA VAL A 125 -13.43 6.19 -18.03
C VAL A 125 -14.40 5.40 -17.15
N ALA A 126 -15.18 6.07 -16.30
CA ALA A 126 -16.22 5.43 -15.48
C ALA A 126 -17.31 4.78 -16.35
N GLN A 127 -17.75 5.45 -17.42
CA GLN A 127 -18.70 4.87 -18.37
C GLN A 127 -18.10 3.66 -19.08
N GLN A 128 -16.84 3.75 -19.52
CA GLN A 128 -16.12 2.62 -20.11
C GLN A 128 -15.92 1.47 -19.11
N TRP A 129 -15.91 1.72 -17.80
CA TRP A 129 -15.87 0.66 -16.80
C TRP A 129 -17.19 -0.11 -16.69
N GLN A 130 -18.33 0.58 -16.86
CA GLN A 130 -19.66 -0.01 -16.78
C GLN A 130 -20.07 -0.76 -18.06
N GLU A 131 -19.68 -0.25 -19.22
CA GLU A 131 -20.09 -0.81 -20.52
C GLU A 131 -19.42 -2.14 -20.87
N ILE A 132 -18.31 -2.48 -20.22
CA ILE A 132 -17.52 -3.62 -20.63
C ILE A 132 -17.80 -4.81 -19.70
N ASP A 133 -18.08 -5.98 -20.28
CA ASP A 133 -18.08 -7.32 -19.66
C ASP A 133 -16.64 -7.74 -19.22
N TYR A 134 -15.82 -6.74 -18.88
CA TYR A 134 -14.37 -6.72 -18.78
C TYR A 134 -13.88 -7.67 -17.70
N PHE A 135 -14.65 -7.82 -16.62
CA PHE A 135 -14.18 -8.39 -15.35
C PHE A 135 -13.86 -9.88 -15.42
N LYS A 136 -14.39 -10.61 -16.40
CA LYS A 136 -14.17 -12.04 -16.52
C LYS A 136 -12.74 -12.42 -16.96
N GLN A 137 -11.89 -11.49 -17.41
CA GLN A 137 -10.61 -11.83 -18.09
C GLN A 137 -9.34 -11.05 -17.65
N TYR A 138 -9.33 -10.28 -16.54
CA TYR A 138 -8.18 -9.40 -16.27
C TYR A 138 -7.00 -9.99 -15.52
N PHE A 139 -7.18 -11.10 -14.82
CA PHE A 139 -6.08 -11.68 -14.07
C PHE A 139 -5.52 -12.88 -14.81
N ASN A 140 -4.20 -12.98 -14.85
CA ASN A 140 -3.54 -14.21 -15.27
C ASN A 140 -4.08 -15.38 -14.42
N GLU A 141 -4.65 -16.39 -15.07
CA GLU A 141 -5.29 -17.52 -14.37
C GLU A 141 -4.33 -18.19 -13.39
N ASN A 142 -3.06 -18.35 -13.77
CA ASN A 142 -2.04 -18.91 -12.90
C ASN A 142 -1.81 -18.07 -11.64
N VAL A 143 -1.92 -16.73 -11.75
CA VAL A 143 -1.78 -15.80 -10.62
C VAL A 143 -2.94 -15.97 -9.65
N THR A 144 -4.17 -16.07 -10.17
CA THR A 144 -5.35 -16.31 -9.34
C THR A 144 -5.35 -17.70 -8.72
N ASP A 145 -4.98 -18.74 -9.46
CA ASP A 145 -4.98 -20.12 -8.98
C ASP A 145 -3.95 -20.34 -7.89
N PHE A 146 -2.75 -19.78 -8.05
CA PHE A 146 -1.77 -19.75 -6.96
C PHE A 146 -2.32 -19.01 -5.73
N GLY A 147 -3.04 -17.90 -5.95
CA GLY A 147 -3.74 -17.17 -4.89
C GLY A 147 -4.78 -18.02 -4.17
N LYS A 148 -5.58 -18.81 -4.92
CA LYS A 148 -6.59 -19.75 -4.38
C LYS A 148 -5.92 -20.81 -3.52
N CYS A 149 -4.77 -21.35 -3.96
CA CYS A 149 -3.99 -22.30 -3.17
C CYS A 149 -3.54 -21.71 -1.82
N ILE A 150 -3.01 -20.48 -1.81
CA ILE A 150 -2.66 -19.78 -0.55
C ILE A 150 -3.90 -19.58 0.31
N TRP A 151 -5.00 -19.13 -0.30
CA TRP A 151 -6.24 -18.87 0.41
C TRP A 151 -6.82 -20.14 1.05
N HIS A 152 -6.79 -21.26 0.33
CA HIS A 152 -7.23 -22.55 0.84
C HIS A 152 -6.43 -22.97 2.09
N LYS A 153 -5.10 -22.84 2.07
CA LYS A 153 -4.25 -23.08 3.25
C LYS A 153 -4.63 -22.18 4.43
N LYS A 154 -4.92 -20.90 4.17
CA LYS A 154 -5.42 -19.97 5.20
C LYS A 154 -6.76 -20.42 5.78
N LYS A 155 -7.68 -20.91 4.94
CA LYS A 155 -8.99 -21.44 5.36
C LYS A 155 -8.84 -22.70 6.21
N LEU A 156 -7.92 -23.62 5.88
CA LEU A 156 -7.66 -24.80 6.71
C LEU A 156 -7.20 -24.45 8.13
N ARG A 157 -6.37 -23.42 8.28
CA ARG A 157 -5.96 -22.92 9.59
C ARG A 157 -7.14 -22.43 10.45
N LEU A 158 -8.25 -22.01 9.83
CA LEU A 158 -9.43 -21.53 10.54
C LEU A 158 -10.13 -22.61 11.36
N LYS A 159 -9.99 -23.86 10.93
CA LYS A 159 -10.56 -25.02 11.64
C LYS A 159 -9.92 -25.30 13.00
N SER A 160 -8.87 -24.55 13.36
CA SER A 160 -8.25 -24.60 14.69
C SER A 160 -8.93 -23.70 15.73
N TYR A 161 -9.78 -22.76 15.31
CA TYR A 161 -10.51 -21.88 16.23
C TYR A 161 -11.84 -22.53 16.66
N PRO A 162 -12.38 -22.18 17.85
CA PRO A 162 -13.70 -22.64 18.25
C PRO A 162 -14.78 -22.34 17.19
N GLN A 163 -15.75 -23.24 17.03
CA GLN A 163 -16.83 -23.10 16.07
C GLN A 163 -17.92 -22.14 16.57
N PHE A 164 -18.29 -22.20 17.85
CA PHE A 164 -19.45 -21.50 18.37
C PHE A 164 -19.07 -20.35 19.32
N TYR A 165 -19.78 -19.23 19.16
CA TYR A 165 -19.62 -18.05 20.00
C TYR A 165 -20.96 -17.47 20.42
N LYS A 166 -20.94 -16.73 21.51
CA LYS A 166 -22.04 -15.94 22.06
C LYS A 166 -21.64 -14.47 22.11
N GLU A 167 -22.51 -13.57 21.66
CA GLU A 167 -22.27 -12.13 21.78
C GLU A 167 -22.21 -11.72 23.25
N LEU A 168 -21.14 -11.00 23.61
CA LEU A 168 -20.84 -10.60 24.99
C LEU A 168 -21.10 -9.11 25.20
N LEU A 169 -20.48 -8.26 24.36
CA LEU A 169 -20.60 -6.81 24.43
C LEU A 169 -20.29 -6.17 23.07
N MET A 170 -20.53 -4.87 22.95
CA MET A 170 -20.14 -4.06 21.80
C MET A 170 -19.18 -2.96 22.24
N ILE A 171 -18.06 -2.83 21.52
CA ILE A 171 -17.09 -1.74 21.72
C ILE A 171 -17.47 -0.60 20.77
N ASN A 172 -17.75 0.57 21.33
CA ASN A 172 -17.92 1.80 20.54
C ASN A 172 -16.54 2.39 20.21
N THR A 173 -16.27 2.59 18.93
CA THR A 173 -15.01 3.12 18.39
C THR A 173 -15.11 4.57 17.96
N SER A 174 -16.23 5.26 18.24
CA SER A 174 -16.37 6.69 18.00
C SER A 174 -15.32 7.49 18.78
N LEU A 175 -14.58 8.33 18.08
CA LEU A 175 -13.58 9.22 18.65
C LEU A 175 -14.22 10.55 19.07
N ASN A 176 -13.92 11.02 20.28
CA ASN A 176 -14.08 12.44 20.63
C ASN A 176 -12.70 13.11 20.62
N GLU A 177 -12.38 13.85 19.55
CA GLU A 177 -11.05 14.49 19.37
C GLU A 177 -10.72 15.52 20.46
N GLU A 178 -11.74 16.06 21.15
CA GLU A 178 -11.57 17.17 22.10
C GLU A 178 -11.20 16.69 23.51
N GLU A 179 -11.53 15.45 23.87
CA GLU A 179 -11.48 14.97 25.26
C GLU A 179 -10.26 14.08 25.57
N GLU A 180 -9.60 13.50 24.56
CA GLU A 180 -8.61 12.46 24.76
C GLU A 180 -7.36 12.66 23.89
N ILE A 181 -6.20 12.76 24.54
CA ILE A 181 -4.90 12.67 23.86
C ILE A 181 -4.39 11.24 24.01
N ILE A 182 -4.11 10.61 22.86
CA ILE A 182 -3.57 9.26 22.80
C ILE A 182 -2.20 9.30 22.13
N GLU A 183 -1.18 8.86 22.87
CA GLU A 183 0.21 8.83 22.42
C GLU A 183 0.67 7.39 22.20
N PHE A 184 1.33 7.14 21.07
CA PHE A 184 1.93 5.86 20.72
C PHE A 184 3.44 6.01 20.62
N ASN A 185 4.16 5.44 21.59
CA ASN A 185 5.61 5.54 21.68
C ASN A 185 6.25 4.17 21.45
N CYS A 186 7.13 4.04 20.45
CA CYS A 186 7.92 2.82 20.26
C CYS A 186 9.05 2.79 21.29
N VAL A 187 8.95 1.91 22.28
CA VAL A 187 9.91 1.85 23.41
C VAL A 187 11.06 0.89 23.14
N GLU A 188 10.78 -0.23 22.45
CA GLU A 188 11.78 -1.25 22.15
C GLU A 188 11.63 -1.69 20.69
N ASN A 189 12.75 -1.74 19.97
CA ASN A 189 12.79 -2.14 18.57
C ASN A 189 13.85 -3.22 18.36
N ASN A 190 13.44 -4.48 18.47
CA ASN A 190 14.34 -5.64 18.36
C ASN A 190 14.54 -6.03 16.88
N LEU A 191 14.93 -5.04 16.09
CA LEU A 191 15.13 -5.18 14.67
C LEU A 191 16.61 -5.48 14.39
N GLN A 192 16.97 -6.75 14.40
CA GLN A 192 18.27 -7.21 13.90
C GLN A 192 18.17 -7.42 12.39
N LEU A 193 18.50 -6.42 11.58
CA LEU A 193 18.39 -6.53 10.10
C LEU A 193 19.50 -7.36 9.44
N GLU A 194 20.47 -7.86 10.21
CA GLU A 194 21.53 -8.71 9.69
C GLU A 194 21.00 -10.04 9.13
N GLY A 195 21.48 -10.42 7.95
CA GLY A 195 21.06 -11.64 7.26
C GLY A 195 19.61 -11.60 6.74
N PHE A 196 19.03 -10.43 6.53
CA PHE A 196 17.85 -10.27 5.68
C PHE A 196 18.25 -10.18 4.21
N ALA A 197 17.31 -10.48 3.31
CA ALA A 197 17.54 -10.24 1.89
C ALA A 197 17.75 -8.75 1.64
N GLN A 198 18.61 -8.42 0.70
CA GLN A 198 18.80 -7.06 0.22
C GLN A 198 17.73 -6.76 -0.83
N PHE A 199 17.09 -5.59 -0.71
CA PHE A 199 16.22 -5.11 -1.77
C PHE A 199 17.04 -4.67 -2.99
N CYS A 200 16.67 -5.19 -4.15
CA CYS A 200 17.27 -4.89 -5.44
C CYS A 200 16.23 -4.19 -6.32
N ASN A 201 16.40 -2.89 -6.52
CA ASN A 201 15.54 -2.13 -7.44
C ASN A 201 15.84 -2.57 -8.89
N PRO A 202 14.85 -3.06 -9.65
CA PRO A 202 15.08 -3.60 -10.99
C PRO A 202 15.44 -2.55 -12.05
N GLY A 203 15.32 -1.24 -11.76
CA GLY A 203 15.66 -0.16 -12.70
C GLY A 203 14.80 -0.05 -13.96
N LEU A 204 13.95 -1.04 -14.27
CA LEU A 204 12.97 -1.13 -15.36
C LEU A 204 13.47 -0.65 -16.74
N LYS A 205 14.76 -0.83 -17.05
CA LYS A 205 15.35 -0.54 -18.37
C LYS A 205 14.93 -1.54 -19.46
N SER A 206 14.34 -2.67 -19.06
CA SER A 206 13.82 -3.73 -19.91
C SER A 206 12.53 -4.33 -19.31
N PRO A 207 11.73 -5.09 -20.08
CA PRO A 207 10.50 -5.69 -19.58
C PRO A 207 10.73 -6.53 -18.32
N CYS A 208 10.05 -6.18 -17.24
CA CYS A 208 10.08 -6.91 -15.98
C CYS A 208 8.73 -7.60 -15.74
N GLN A 209 8.65 -8.90 -16.04
CA GLN A 209 7.43 -9.70 -15.89
C GLN A 209 7.51 -10.63 -14.68
N LEU A 210 6.47 -10.58 -13.85
CA LEU A 210 6.32 -11.42 -12.66
C LEU A 210 5.55 -12.70 -13.02
N ASN A 211 6.28 -13.81 -13.17
CA ASN A 211 5.72 -15.10 -13.57
C ASN A 211 5.59 -16.07 -12.40
N THR A 212 4.45 -16.75 -12.29
CA THR A 212 4.15 -17.76 -11.25
C THR A 212 4.99 -19.03 -11.36
N ILE A 213 5.55 -19.33 -12.54
CA ILE A 213 6.46 -20.49 -12.73
C ILE A 213 7.63 -20.45 -11.73
N LYS A 214 8.03 -19.25 -11.28
CA LYS A 214 9.10 -19.07 -10.29
C LYS A 214 8.67 -19.42 -8.85
N LEU A 215 7.39 -19.66 -8.60
CA LEU A 215 6.88 -20.03 -7.29
C LEU A 215 6.75 -21.55 -7.24
N GLU A 216 7.82 -22.22 -6.82
CA GLU A 216 7.73 -23.61 -6.42
C GLU A 216 6.66 -23.77 -5.33
N SER A 217 6.12 -24.97 -5.18
CA SER A 217 5.21 -25.31 -4.10
C SER A 217 5.96 -25.22 -2.76
N GLU A 218 6.16 -24.00 -2.27
CA GLU A 218 6.71 -23.76 -0.96
C GLU A 218 5.89 -24.61 0.01
N LYS A 219 6.59 -25.54 0.68
CA LYS A 219 6.09 -26.16 1.91
C LYS A 219 5.98 -25.02 2.92
N ASP A 220 4.91 -24.24 2.78
CA ASP A 220 4.57 -23.16 3.69
C ASP A 220 4.56 -23.79 5.08
N LYS A 221 5.59 -23.48 5.88
CA LYS A 221 5.57 -23.86 7.29
C LYS A 221 4.26 -23.32 7.85
N VAL A 222 3.46 -24.21 8.44
CA VAL A 222 2.19 -23.84 9.06
C VAL A 222 2.51 -22.72 10.03
N GLN A 223 1.99 -21.53 9.73
CA GLN A 223 2.29 -20.38 10.56
C GLN A 223 1.49 -20.52 11.85
N LEU A 224 2.21 -20.81 12.93
CA LEU A 224 1.65 -20.94 14.27
C LEU A 224 0.85 -19.68 14.64
N PRO A 225 -0.26 -19.85 15.39
CA PRO A 225 -0.92 -18.77 16.12
C PRO A 225 0.08 -17.89 16.89
N LEU A 226 -0.25 -16.61 17.10
CA LEU A 226 0.62 -15.69 17.84
C LEU A 226 0.87 -16.16 19.27
N ASN A 227 -0.14 -16.75 19.91
CA ASN A 227 -0.05 -17.28 21.26
C ASN A 227 0.77 -18.59 21.38
N GLU A 228 1.28 -19.12 20.26
CA GLU A 228 2.16 -20.29 20.15
C GLU A 228 3.51 -19.95 19.49
N ASP A 229 3.73 -18.69 19.11
CA ASP A 229 4.95 -18.25 18.47
C ASP A 229 6.06 -18.11 19.53
N GLU A 230 7.06 -18.99 19.50
CA GLU A 230 8.18 -18.99 20.46
C GLU A 230 8.88 -17.62 20.56
N GLY A 231 9.03 -16.93 19.42
CA GLY A 231 9.61 -15.60 19.40
C GLY A 231 8.75 -14.59 20.16
N VAL A 232 7.42 -14.65 20.04
CA VAL A 232 6.51 -13.84 20.87
C VAL A 232 6.71 -14.12 22.35
N LEU A 233 6.74 -15.40 22.75
CA LEU A 233 6.86 -15.82 24.15
C LEU A 233 8.18 -15.33 24.78
N ASN A 234 9.27 -15.27 24.00
CA ASN A 234 10.55 -14.74 24.46
C ASN A 234 10.51 -13.22 24.75
N TYR A 235 9.60 -12.47 24.12
CA TYR A 235 9.50 -11.00 24.26
C TYR A 235 8.27 -10.52 25.04
N ILE A 236 7.45 -11.43 25.58
CA ILE A 236 6.14 -11.10 26.18
C ILE A 236 6.19 -10.53 27.59
N GLN A 237 7.38 -10.45 28.20
CA GLN A 237 7.53 -9.93 29.56
C GLN A 237 6.97 -8.50 29.66
N ASP A 238 6.08 -8.30 30.63
CA ASP A 238 5.44 -7.00 30.93
C ASP A 238 4.67 -6.40 29.73
N VAL A 239 3.95 -7.25 28.99
CA VAL A 239 3.08 -6.87 27.88
C VAL A 239 1.61 -7.06 28.29
N ASP A 240 0.71 -6.17 27.85
CA ASP A 240 -0.74 -6.30 28.04
C ASP A 240 -1.40 -6.89 26.79
N VAL A 241 -0.90 -6.49 25.60
CA VAL A 241 -1.46 -6.89 24.31
C VAL A 241 -0.37 -7.37 23.36
N VAL A 242 -0.59 -8.51 22.70
CA VAL A 242 0.23 -9.00 21.58
C VAL A 242 -0.60 -8.96 20.31
N ILE A 243 -0.07 -8.37 19.23
CA ILE A 243 -0.81 -8.23 17.98
C ILE A 243 0.10 -8.32 16.75
N SER A 244 -0.43 -8.83 15.63
CA SER A 244 0.28 -8.78 14.34
C SER A 244 0.04 -7.46 13.61
N SER A 245 1.03 -7.01 12.84
CA SER A 245 0.86 -5.85 11.94
C SER A 245 -0.28 -5.99 10.92
N SER A 246 -0.71 -7.21 10.58
CA SER A 246 -1.91 -7.42 9.75
C SER A 246 -3.20 -7.10 10.49
N SER A 247 -3.29 -7.44 11.77
CA SER A 247 -4.47 -7.22 12.61
C SER A 247 -4.65 -5.73 12.91
N ILE A 248 -3.54 -5.03 13.19
CA ILE A 248 -3.52 -3.57 13.35
C ILE A 248 -4.15 -2.88 12.15
N LYS A 249 -3.81 -3.29 10.91
CA LYS A 249 -4.34 -2.66 9.69
C LYS A 249 -5.86 -2.76 9.59
N HIS A 250 -6.47 -3.81 10.16
CA HIS A 250 -7.93 -3.97 10.16
C HIS A 250 -8.57 -3.16 11.30
N LEU A 251 -7.95 -3.12 12.47
CA LEU A 251 -8.46 -2.34 13.61
C LEU A 251 -8.37 -0.82 13.40
N VAL A 252 -7.31 -0.35 12.72
CA VAL A 252 -7.14 1.06 12.36
C VAL A 252 -8.07 1.46 11.21
N ASP A 253 -8.47 0.51 10.36
CA ASP A 253 -9.36 0.77 9.24
C ASP A 253 -10.84 0.81 9.69
N THR A 254 -11.21 1.95 10.26
CA THR A 254 -12.58 2.27 10.72
C THR A 254 -13.53 2.65 9.58
N THR A 255 -13.11 2.48 8.33
CA THR A 255 -13.91 2.90 7.18
C THR A 255 -14.97 1.84 6.88
N GLU A 256 -15.68 1.96 5.76
CA GLU A 256 -16.51 0.86 5.22
C GLU A 256 -15.65 -0.34 4.74
N SER A 257 -14.56 -0.61 5.44
CA SER A 257 -13.77 -1.81 5.33
C SER A 257 -14.72 -3.00 5.44
N GLY A 258 -14.46 -4.00 4.62
CA GLY A 258 -15.25 -5.22 4.56
C GLY A 258 -15.57 -5.81 5.92
N LYS A 259 -16.59 -6.66 5.97
CA LYS A 259 -16.84 -7.46 7.15
C LYS A 259 -15.55 -8.20 7.52
N TRP A 260 -15.13 -8.16 8.78
CA TRP A 260 -13.97 -8.91 9.23
C TRP A 260 -14.20 -9.54 10.59
N LEU A 261 -13.51 -10.66 10.79
CA LEU A 261 -13.43 -11.39 12.05
C LEU A 261 -11.99 -11.44 12.52
N LEU A 262 -11.76 -11.20 13.80
CA LEU A 262 -10.44 -11.19 14.39
C LEU A 262 -10.48 -12.00 15.69
N PRO A 263 -9.92 -13.23 15.71
CA PRO A 263 -9.86 -14.00 16.92
C PRO A 263 -8.95 -13.34 17.94
N VAL A 264 -9.33 -13.46 19.21
CA VAL A 264 -8.56 -12.98 20.34
C VAL A 264 -8.49 -14.09 21.38
N VAL A 265 -7.29 -14.36 21.89
CA VAL A 265 -7.09 -15.33 22.96
C VAL A 265 -6.50 -14.59 24.16
N ILE A 266 -7.13 -14.71 25.33
CA ILE A 266 -6.63 -14.12 26.58
C ILE A 266 -6.08 -15.24 27.44
N LYS A 267 -4.81 -15.14 27.84
CA LYS A 267 -4.11 -16.13 28.69
C LYS A 267 -3.44 -15.44 29.87
N THR A 268 -3.25 -16.18 30.96
CA THR A 268 -2.38 -15.75 32.06
C THR A 268 -0.95 -16.21 31.78
N ILE A 269 -0.01 -15.27 31.73
CA ILE A 269 1.42 -15.51 31.54
C ILE A 269 2.16 -14.74 32.62
N ASN A 270 2.98 -15.43 33.41
CA ASN A 270 3.71 -14.83 34.54
C ASN A 270 2.79 -14.03 35.49
N ASN A 271 1.65 -14.62 35.87
CA ASN A 271 0.61 -14.01 36.71
C ASN A 271 -0.05 -12.74 36.15
N LYS A 272 0.19 -12.41 34.87
CA LYS A 272 -0.44 -11.28 34.17
C LYS A 272 -1.35 -11.79 33.05
N GLN A 273 -2.52 -11.18 32.87
CA GLN A 273 -3.38 -11.47 31.73
C GLN A 273 -2.84 -10.75 30.50
N VAL A 274 -2.75 -11.48 29.38
CA VAL A 274 -2.26 -10.95 28.11
C VAL A 274 -3.26 -11.30 27.01
N ALA A 275 -3.67 -10.30 26.24
CA ALA A 275 -4.57 -10.45 25.11
C ALA A 275 -3.79 -10.63 23.79
N PHE A 276 -4.00 -11.77 23.12
CA PHE A 276 -3.39 -12.09 21.84
C PHE A 276 -4.39 -11.86 20.71
N PHE A 277 -4.15 -10.85 19.89
CA PHE A 277 -4.94 -10.55 18.70
C PHE A 277 -4.37 -11.29 17.50
N GLU A 278 -5.02 -12.40 17.14
CA GLU A 278 -4.60 -13.28 16.06
C GLU A 278 -4.72 -12.62 14.68
N LYS A 279 -4.50 -13.35 13.60
CA LYS A 279 -4.63 -12.76 12.26
C LYS A 279 -6.11 -12.59 11.89
N PRO A 280 -6.49 -11.43 11.33
CA PRO A 280 -7.86 -11.19 10.91
C PRO A 280 -8.20 -12.04 9.69
N PHE A 281 -9.49 -12.25 9.53
CA PHE A 281 -10.11 -12.92 8.41
C PHE A 281 -11.12 -11.96 7.80
N SER A 282 -10.94 -11.66 6.53
CA SER A 282 -12.00 -11.00 5.78
C SER A 282 -13.17 -11.97 5.63
N LEU A 283 -14.36 -11.49 5.99
CA LEU A 283 -15.62 -12.16 5.70
C LEU A 283 -16.15 -11.82 4.32
N ASN A 284 -15.58 -10.83 3.64
CA ASN A 284 -15.89 -10.59 2.24
C ASN A 284 -15.46 -11.79 1.40
N ASP A 285 -16.21 -12.01 0.33
CA ASP A 285 -15.81 -12.89 -0.75
C ASP A 285 -14.43 -12.49 -1.26
N VAL A 286 -13.53 -13.45 -1.38
CA VAL A 286 -12.16 -13.17 -1.84
C VAL A 286 -12.21 -12.94 -3.33
N SER A 287 -12.05 -11.68 -3.73
CA SER A 287 -12.07 -11.29 -5.13
C SER A 287 -10.82 -11.80 -5.85
N ASN A 288 -10.88 -11.94 -7.18
CA ASN A 288 -9.70 -12.23 -7.99
C ASN A 288 -8.60 -11.16 -7.80
N LYS A 289 -8.97 -9.91 -7.49
CA LYS A 289 -8.03 -8.85 -7.11
C LYS A 289 -7.27 -9.19 -5.83
N ASP A 290 -7.93 -9.67 -4.79
CA ASP A 290 -7.31 -10.03 -3.51
C ASP A 290 -6.36 -11.23 -3.64
N LEU A 291 -6.77 -12.22 -4.46
CA LEU A 291 -5.95 -13.37 -4.81
C LEU A 291 -4.69 -12.90 -5.55
N ALA A 292 -4.85 -12.10 -6.60
CA ALA A 292 -3.74 -11.56 -7.36
C ALA A 292 -2.82 -10.67 -6.52
N GLN A 293 -3.37 -9.84 -5.63
CA GLN A 293 -2.58 -8.99 -4.74
C GLN A 293 -1.74 -9.84 -3.78
N THR A 294 -2.28 -10.96 -3.30
CA THR A 294 -1.54 -11.91 -2.46
C THR A 294 -0.41 -12.58 -3.25
N THR A 295 -0.70 -13.03 -4.48
CA THR A 295 0.29 -13.70 -5.35
C THR A 295 1.39 -12.74 -5.78
N TYR A 296 1.05 -11.57 -6.33
CA TYR A 296 2.04 -10.57 -6.75
C TYR A 296 2.91 -10.09 -5.61
N LYS A 297 2.38 -10.01 -4.39
CA LYS A 297 3.21 -9.71 -3.21
C LYS A 297 4.35 -10.72 -3.05
N ARG A 298 4.10 -12.02 -3.22
CA ARG A 298 5.17 -13.04 -3.15
C ARG A 298 6.10 -12.95 -4.36
N LEU A 299 5.57 -12.76 -5.56
CA LEU A 299 6.37 -12.62 -6.78
C LEU A 299 7.34 -11.45 -6.72
N ILE A 300 6.86 -10.28 -6.27
CA ILE A 300 7.71 -9.10 -6.05
C ILE A 300 8.83 -9.42 -5.05
N GLN A 301 8.49 -10.07 -3.93
CA GLN A 301 9.48 -10.41 -2.90
C GLN A 301 10.56 -11.35 -3.44
N LYS A 302 10.17 -12.34 -4.24
CA LYS A 302 11.13 -13.25 -4.89
C LYS A 302 11.96 -12.55 -5.97
N ALA A 303 11.36 -11.64 -6.72
CA ALA A 303 12.02 -10.96 -7.83
C ALA A 303 12.97 -9.85 -7.38
N PHE A 304 12.63 -9.10 -6.32
CA PHE A 304 13.32 -7.87 -5.93
C PHE A 304 14.09 -7.98 -4.61
N CYS A 305 14.24 -9.19 -4.07
CA CYS A 305 15.00 -9.39 -2.84
C CYS A 305 16.01 -10.54 -3.04
N LEU A 306 17.31 -10.25 -2.83
CA LEU A 306 18.41 -11.20 -3.01
C LEU A 306 19.26 -11.31 -1.73
N PRO A 307 19.67 -12.52 -1.29
CA PRO A 307 19.19 -13.83 -1.78
C PRO A 307 17.68 -14.00 -1.54
N GLU A 308 17.09 -15.08 -2.08
CA GLU A 308 15.64 -15.33 -1.92
C GLU A 308 15.21 -15.14 -0.47
N PRO A 309 14.22 -14.26 -0.22
CA PRO A 309 13.97 -13.82 1.13
C PRO A 309 13.40 -14.96 1.96
N LYS A 310 13.97 -15.17 3.15
CA LYS A 310 13.38 -15.97 4.22
C LYS A 310 12.77 -14.99 5.22
N PRO A 311 11.47 -14.65 5.12
CA PRO A 311 10.92 -13.60 5.95
C PRO A 311 11.00 -13.98 7.43
N LYS A 312 11.59 -13.11 8.24
CA LYS A 312 11.73 -13.31 9.68
C LYS A 312 10.72 -12.44 10.42
N PRO A 313 10.09 -12.96 11.49
CA PRO A 313 9.28 -12.12 12.37
C PRO A 313 10.20 -11.13 13.09
N THR A 314 9.72 -9.91 13.26
CA THR A 314 10.41 -8.86 14.03
C THR A 314 9.43 -8.33 15.07
N TYR A 315 9.92 -7.95 16.24
CA TYR A 315 9.08 -7.62 17.39
C TYR A 315 9.40 -6.20 17.86
N ARG A 316 8.36 -5.40 18.11
CA ARG A 316 8.50 -4.03 18.60
C ARG A 316 7.55 -3.80 19.75
N LYS A 317 8.02 -3.26 20.87
CA LYS A 317 7.18 -2.89 22.00
C LYS A 317 6.78 -1.42 21.90
N TRP A 318 5.50 -1.18 22.10
CA TRP A 318 4.89 0.13 22.07
C TRP A 318 4.25 0.41 23.41
N LEU A 319 4.41 1.63 23.90
CA LEU A 319 3.67 2.17 25.03
C LEU A 319 2.59 3.08 24.48
N ILE A 320 1.34 2.74 24.78
CA ILE A 320 0.18 3.56 24.47
C ILE A 320 -0.22 4.27 25.76
N THR A 321 -0.18 5.59 25.72
CA THR A 321 -0.56 6.44 26.85
C THR A 321 -1.84 7.18 26.48
N LYS A 322 -2.89 7.00 27.28
CA LYS A 322 -4.13 7.77 27.16
C LYS A 322 -4.22 8.77 28.32
N THR A 323 -4.28 10.04 27.96
CA THR A 323 -4.43 11.17 28.89
C THR A 323 -5.75 11.87 28.61
N HIS A 324 -6.57 12.06 29.65
CA HIS A 324 -7.80 12.83 29.54
C HIS A 324 -7.48 14.32 29.54
N CYS A 325 -7.95 15.02 28.51
CA CYS A 325 -7.91 16.47 28.42
C CYS A 325 -8.95 17.01 29.39
N LEU A 326 -8.57 17.30 30.63
CA LEU A 326 -9.46 18.02 31.52
C LEU A 326 -9.52 19.48 31.10
N ASN A 327 -10.72 20.07 31.18
CA ASN A 327 -10.83 21.50 31.42
C ASN A 327 -9.92 21.85 32.61
N SER A 328 -8.96 22.74 32.39
CA SER A 328 -7.99 23.20 33.41
C SER A 328 -8.63 23.69 34.72
N LEU A 329 -9.94 23.92 34.71
CA LEU A 329 -10.75 24.36 35.84
C LEU A 329 -11.23 23.22 36.77
N MET A 330 -11.32 21.97 36.30
CA MET A 330 -11.73 20.84 37.15
C MET A 330 -10.51 20.03 37.61
N LYS A 331 -10.18 20.12 38.90
CA LYS A 331 -8.98 19.51 39.54
C LYS A 331 -8.99 17.96 39.62
N THR A 332 -9.88 17.27 38.92
CA THR A 332 -9.97 15.80 38.99
C THR A 332 -8.96 15.15 38.06
N HIS A 333 -7.70 15.08 38.48
CA HIS A 333 -6.64 14.40 37.72
C HIS A 333 -6.94 12.90 37.59
N HIS A 334 -7.40 12.45 36.43
CA HIS A 334 -7.46 11.03 36.12
C HIS A 334 -6.05 10.50 35.86
N LYS A 335 -5.70 9.38 36.50
CA LYS A 335 -4.42 8.69 36.27
C LYS A 335 -4.36 8.24 34.80
N PRO A 336 -3.26 8.48 34.08
CA PRO A 336 -3.12 8.04 32.69
C PRO A 336 -3.24 6.52 32.60
N VAL A 337 -3.94 6.05 31.57
CA VAL A 337 -4.02 4.62 31.25
C VAL A 337 -2.87 4.29 30.33
N ASN A 338 -2.00 3.37 30.77
CA ASN A 338 -0.83 2.92 30.04
C ASN A 338 -1.04 1.48 29.59
N LEU A 339 -0.89 1.21 28.29
CA LEU A 339 -0.94 -0.13 27.72
C LEU A 339 0.37 -0.43 26.99
N LYS A 340 1.00 -1.56 27.34
CA LYS A 340 2.19 -2.08 26.69
C LYS A 340 1.79 -3.09 25.63
N VAL A 341 2.14 -2.81 24.39
CA VAL A 341 1.73 -3.59 23.22
C VAL A 341 2.96 -4.14 22.50
N LEU A 342 3.00 -5.46 22.33
CA LEU A 342 4.00 -6.14 21.50
C LEU A 342 3.46 -6.35 20.09
N ILE A 343 4.09 -5.72 19.11
CA ILE A 343 3.70 -5.81 17.71
C ILE A 343 4.64 -6.74 16.96
N ARG A 344 4.08 -7.84 16.43
CA ARG A 344 4.78 -8.74 15.51
C ARG A 344 4.67 -8.22 14.08
N ASN A 345 5.82 -7.86 13.52
CA ASN A 345 6.01 -7.48 12.13
C ASN A 345 6.59 -8.66 11.32
N LYS A 346 6.43 -8.60 9.99
CA LYS A 346 7.08 -9.54 9.06
C LYS A 346 7.99 -8.72 8.15
N THR A 347 9.29 -8.80 8.41
CA THR A 347 10.31 -8.15 7.59
C THR A 347 10.79 -9.14 6.53
N VAL A 348 10.95 -8.66 5.30
CA VAL A 348 11.28 -9.50 4.14
C VAL A 348 12.63 -9.15 3.59
N ALA A 349 12.89 -7.86 3.46
CA ALA A 349 14.13 -7.34 2.94
C ALA A 349 14.54 -6.08 3.68
N SER A 350 15.78 -5.69 3.45
CA SER A 350 16.40 -4.47 3.95
C SER A 350 17.14 -3.76 2.82
N GLU A 351 17.36 -2.46 2.97
CA GLU A 351 18.20 -1.67 2.07
C GLU A 351 19.12 -0.77 2.86
N THR A 352 20.31 -0.52 2.35
CA THR A 352 21.27 0.40 2.98
C THR A 352 21.08 1.79 2.40
N ILE A 353 20.69 2.75 3.23
CA ILE A 353 20.60 4.17 2.87
C ILE A 353 21.53 4.95 3.79
N ASN A 354 22.45 5.72 3.22
CA ASN A 354 23.42 6.52 4.00
C ASN A 354 24.15 5.67 5.06
N LYS A 355 24.59 4.46 4.69
CA LYS A 355 25.22 3.47 5.57
C LYS A 355 24.35 2.94 6.72
N THR A 356 23.06 3.29 6.75
CA THR A 356 22.08 2.75 7.71
C THR A 356 21.21 1.69 7.05
N LEU A 357 21.09 0.53 7.68
CA LEU A 357 20.23 -0.54 7.21
C LEU A 357 18.79 -0.23 7.60
N GLN A 358 17.91 -0.20 6.61
CA GLN A 358 16.49 0.14 6.77
C GLN A 358 15.60 -0.98 6.27
N ASP A 359 14.45 -1.13 6.92
CA ASP A 359 13.48 -2.17 6.62
C ASP A 359 12.70 -1.83 5.35
N VAL A 360 12.54 -2.79 4.43
CA VAL A 360 11.81 -2.58 3.16
C VAL A 360 10.43 -3.24 3.19
N ILE A 361 9.41 -2.44 2.84
CA ILE A 361 8.01 -2.85 2.71
C ILE A 361 7.63 -2.84 1.24
N LEU A 362 7.46 -4.02 0.65
CA LEU A 362 6.99 -4.15 -0.74
C LEU A 362 5.46 -4.32 -0.77
N LYS A 363 4.79 -3.47 -1.55
CA LYS A 363 3.33 -3.47 -1.72
C LYS A 363 2.95 -3.51 -3.21
N PRO A 364 2.29 -4.58 -3.69
CA PRO A 364 1.72 -4.56 -5.04
C PRO A 364 0.54 -3.59 -5.10
N LYS A 365 0.49 -2.80 -6.18
CA LYS A 365 -0.66 -2.02 -6.61
C LYS A 365 -1.07 -2.49 -8.01
N ILE A 366 -2.23 -3.11 -8.10
CA ILE A 366 -2.72 -3.67 -9.36
C ILE A 366 -3.47 -2.58 -10.13
N GLU A 367 -3.05 -2.32 -11.37
CA GLU A 367 -3.60 -1.27 -12.23
C GLU A 367 -4.68 -1.81 -13.16
N MET A 368 -5.94 -1.79 -12.71
CA MET A 368 -7.08 -2.30 -13.47
C MET A 368 -7.43 -1.47 -14.72
N GLN A 369 -6.96 -0.22 -14.79
CA GLN A 369 -7.29 0.74 -15.85
C GLN A 369 -6.05 1.34 -16.50
N LEU A 370 -4.96 0.56 -16.56
CA LEU A 370 -3.64 1.01 -17.00
C LEU A 370 -3.66 1.70 -18.39
N LYS A 371 -4.57 1.26 -19.27
CA LYS A 371 -4.82 1.88 -20.59
C LYS A 371 -5.24 3.36 -20.56
N TYR A 372 -5.78 3.81 -19.44
CA TYR A 372 -6.30 5.17 -19.24
C TYR A 372 -5.49 5.97 -18.21
N GLY A 373 -4.77 5.32 -17.32
CA GLY A 373 -3.95 5.97 -16.30
C GLY A 373 -3.70 5.08 -15.10
N ALA A 374 -3.12 5.66 -14.06
CA ALA A 374 -2.94 4.99 -12.78
C ALA A 374 -4.21 5.14 -11.93
N ASN A 375 -4.61 4.08 -11.23
CA ASN A 375 -5.67 4.15 -10.23
C ASN A 375 -5.19 4.94 -9.00
N ILE A 376 -6.09 5.70 -8.36
CA ILE A 376 -5.86 6.16 -6.98
C ILE A 376 -5.74 4.94 -6.06
N GLN A 377 -5.07 5.11 -4.91
CA GLN A 377 -5.17 4.11 -3.84
C GLN A 377 -6.58 4.11 -3.26
N THR A 378 -7.10 2.93 -2.90
CA THR A 378 -8.33 2.89 -2.09
C THR A 378 -8.05 3.40 -0.68
N LYS A 379 -9.11 3.81 0.03
CA LYS A 379 -9.00 4.27 1.43
C LYS A 379 -8.33 3.23 2.33
N SER A 380 -8.75 1.96 2.25
CA SER A 380 -8.14 0.83 2.97
C SER A 380 -6.70 0.54 2.55
N GLU A 381 -6.35 0.71 1.26
CA GLU A 381 -4.96 0.59 0.80
C GLU A 381 -4.07 1.64 1.48
N LEU A 382 -4.50 2.92 1.50
CA LEU A 382 -3.77 4.02 2.16
C LEU A 382 -3.64 3.82 3.67
N ILE A 383 -4.72 3.43 4.36
CA ILE A 383 -4.67 3.14 5.80
C ILE A 383 -3.70 1.99 6.08
N GLY A 384 -3.73 0.93 5.26
CA GLY A 384 -2.85 -0.21 5.39
C GLY A 384 -1.38 0.09 5.10
N GLU A 385 -1.08 1.04 4.20
CA GLU A 385 0.26 1.58 3.94
C GLU A 385 0.72 2.50 5.07
N TRP A 386 -0.15 3.40 5.53
CA TRP A 386 0.12 4.29 6.66
C TRP A 386 0.44 3.50 7.93
N ALA A 387 -0.40 2.53 8.31
CA ALA A 387 -0.17 1.68 9.48
C ALA A 387 1.10 0.84 9.32
N SER A 388 1.41 0.37 8.11
CA SER A 388 2.69 -0.30 7.81
C SER A 388 3.89 0.58 8.14
N LEU A 389 3.86 1.87 7.75
CA LEU A 389 4.96 2.81 7.97
C LEU A 389 5.01 3.29 9.43
N PHE A 390 3.86 3.60 10.03
CA PHE A 390 3.76 4.11 11.40
C PHE A 390 4.28 3.10 12.42
N PHE A 391 3.82 1.84 12.35
CA PHE A 391 4.23 0.78 13.29
C PHE A 391 5.57 0.12 12.93
N ARG A 392 6.21 0.57 11.84
CA ARG A 392 7.58 0.20 11.47
C ARG A 392 8.39 1.48 11.23
N PRO A 393 8.73 2.24 12.29
CA PRO A 393 9.63 3.38 12.14
C PRO A 393 10.92 2.98 11.43
N PHE A 394 11.47 3.92 10.65
CA PHE A 394 12.66 3.77 9.82
C PHE A 394 12.55 2.70 8.72
N SER A 395 11.33 2.46 8.23
CA SER A 395 11.10 1.59 7.06
C SER A 395 10.79 2.41 5.81
N ASN A 396 11.13 1.85 4.65
CA ASN A 396 10.79 2.38 3.34
C ASN A 396 9.73 1.51 2.69
N LEU A 397 8.67 2.14 2.20
CA LEU A 397 7.62 1.45 1.47
C LEU A 397 7.81 1.67 -0.03
N TYR A 398 7.85 0.59 -0.79
CA TYR A 398 7.82 0.62 -2.25
C TYR A 398 6.50 0.05 -2.74
N ARG A 399 5.74 0.91 -3.41
CA ARG A 399 4.51 0.57 -4.10
C ARG A 399 4.88 0.16 -5.53
N VAL A 400 4.64 -1.11 -5.86
CA VAL A 400 4.99 -1.68 -7.16
C VAL A 400 3.72 -1.76 -8.00
N ARG A 401 3.60 -0.90 -9.02
CA ARG A 401 2.43 -0.86 -9.91
C ARG A 401 2.56 -1.94 -10.98
N ILE A 402 1.56 -2.81 -11.11
CA ILE A 402 1.62 -4.02 -11.93
C ILE A 402 0.41 -4.10 -12.87
N SER A 403 0.67 -4.53 -14.11
CA SER A 403 -0.37 -4.93 -15.06
C SER A 403 -1.03 -6.23 -14.58
N PRO A 404 -2.35 -6.26 -14.34
CA PRO A 404 -3.05 -7.44 -13.81
C PRO A 404 -2.94 -8.67 -14.73
N VAL A 405 -2.94 -8.46 -16.05
CA VAL A 405 -2.96 -9.51 -17.08
C VAL A 405 -1.55 -10.06 -17.33
N LYS A 406 -0.59 -9.16 -17.61
CA LYS A 406 0.76 -9.54 -18.03
C LYS A 406 1.71 -9.80 -16.86
N GLY A 407 1.36 -9.37 -15.65
CA GLY A 407 2.29 -9.34 -14.52
C GLY A 407 3.49 -8.42 -14.74
N GLU A 408 3.43 -7.53 -15.74
CA GLU A 408 4.48 -6.55 -16.04
C GLU A 408 4.52 -5.48 -14.95
N VAL A 409 5.72 -5.21 -14.44
CA VAL A 409 5.96 -4.15 -13.47
C VAL A 409 6.09 -2.84 -14.22
N ILE A 410 5.15 -1.93 -13.97
CA ILE A 410 5.03 -0.67 -14.68
C ILE A 410 5.91 0.40 -14.05
N CYS A 411 5.87 0.53 -12.72
CA CYS A 411 6.75 1.43 -12.00
C CYS A 411 6.90 1.02 -10.55
N LEU A 412 8.02 1.43 -9.94
CA LEU A 412 8.26 1.36 -8.51
C LEU A 412 8.20 2.77 -7.93
N GLU A 413 7.32 2.96 -6.95
CA GLU A 413 7.09 4.22 -6.29
C GLU A 413 7.55 4.13 -4.83
N LYS A 414 8.52 4.95 -4.43
CA LYS A 414 8.90 5.07 -3.02
C LYS A 414 7.88 5.96 -2.30
N CYS A 415 7.31 5.44 -1.22
CA CYS A 415 6.25 6.10 -0.44
C CYS A 415 6.73 6.35 0.99
N HIS A 416 6.68 7.61 1.40
CA HIS A 416 6.90 8.04 2.78
C HIS A 416 5.56 8.30 3.47
N ILE A 417 5.57 8.35 4.81
CA ILE A 417 4.32 8.46 5.59
C ILE A 417 3.54 9.75 5.28
N GLN A 418 4.24 10.87 5.03
CA GLN A 418 3.62 12.16 4.67
C GLN A 418 2.90 12.08 3.32
N LYS A 419 3.48 11.37 2.34
CA LYS A 419 2.86 11.17 1.04
C LYS A 419 1.57 10.39 1.15
N VAL A 420 1.57 9.30 1.92
CA VAL A 420 0.36 8.48 2.16
C VAL A 420 -0.73 9.29 2.87
N ILE A 421 -0.36 10.13 3.85
CA ILE A 421 -1.30 11.03 4.54
C ILE A 421 -1.88 12.06 3.55
N ALA A 422 -1.04 12.66 2.70
CA ALA A 422 -1.48 13.64 1.71
C ALA A 422 -2.43 13.01 0.67
N GLU A 423 -2.15 11.80 0.19
CA GLU A 423 -3.04 11.05 -0.71
C GLU A 423 -4.39 10.75 -0.01
N ALA A 424 -4.37 10.33 1.26
CA ALA A 424 -5.60 10.05 2.02
C ALA A 424 -6.45 11.31 2.24
N GLN A 425 -5.81 12.43 2.56
CA GLN A 425 -6.49 13.71 2.73
C GLN A 425 -7.02 14.24 1.40
N HIS A 426 -6.26 14.10 0.31
CA HIS A 426 -6.62 14.62 -1.00
C HIS A 426 -7.77 13.84 -1.64
N HIS A 427 -7.73 12.51 -1.59
CA HIS A 427 -8.72 11.67 -2.27
C HIS A 427 -9.96 11.36 -1.41
N TYR A 428 -9.82 11.34 -0.08
CA TYR A 428 -10.88 10.87 0.82
C TYR A 428 -11.20 11.83 1.97
N HIS A 429 -10.53 12.99 2.05
CA HIS A 429 -10.66 13.92 3.17
C HIS A 429 -10.49 13.23 4.53
N TYR A 430 -9.58 12.26 4.60
CA TYR A 430 -9.44 11.36 5.74
C TYR A 430 -8.03 11.38 6.31
N LYS A 431 -7.96 11.32 7.65
CA LYS A 431 -6.72 11.24 8.44
C LYS A 431 -6.56 9.82 8.97
N PRO A 432 -5.63 8.99 8.44
CA PRO A 432 -5.39 7.64 8.92
C PRO A 432 -5.07 7.51 10.42
N GLN A 433 -4.55 8.58 11.02
CA GLN A 433 -4.21 8.66 12.44
C GLN A 433 -5.42 8.45 13.36
N LEU A 434 -6.64 8.76 12.90
CA LEU A 434 -7.85 8.63 13.71
C LEU A 434 -8.11 7.17 14.13
N GLY A 435 -7.66 6.20 13.33
CA GLY A 435 -7.77 4.78 13.68
C GLY A 435 -6.93 4.35 14.90
N LEU A 436 -6.01 5.20 15.39
CA LEU A 436 -5.23 4.91 16.59
C LEU A 436 -6.09 4.88 17.86
N ALA A 437 -7.14 5.70 17.93
CA ALA A 437 -8.01 5.68 19.09
C ALA A 437 -8.91 4.46 19.12
N THR A 438 -9.42 4.05 17.96
CA THR A 438 -10.10 2.76 17.83
C THR A 438 -9.22 1.63 18.33
N LEU A 439 -7.94 1.64 17.94
CA LEU A 439 -6.96 0.64 18.38
C LEU A 439 -6.78 0.67 19.91
N GLN A 440 -6.58 1.86 20.50
CA GLN A 440 -6.44 2.02 21.94
C GLN A 440 -7.68 1.53 22.69
N LYS A 441 -8.87 1.93 22.25
CA LYS A 441 -10.14 1.59 22.89
C LYS A 441 -10.41 0.09 22.86
N VAL A 442 -10.19 -0.53 21.70
CA VAL A 442 -10.29 -1.99 21.55
C VAL A 442 -9.29 -2.69 22.46
N PHE A 443 -8.03 -2.24 22.52
CA PHE A 443 -7.04 -2.84 23.41
C PHE A 443 -7.42 -2.72 24.88
N GLU A 444 -7.90 -1.55 25.30
CA GLU A 444 -8.31 -1.30 26.67
C GLU A 444 -9.49 -2.19 27.10
N ASP A 445 -10.55 -2.25 26.27
CA ASP A 445 -11.75 -3.01 26.60
C ASP A 445 -11.51 -4.52 26.54
N VAL A 446 -10.74 -5.00 25.56
CA VAL A 446 -10.40 -6.42 25.43
C VAL A 446 -9.46 -6.89 26.54
N SER A 447 -8.51 -6.06 26.98
CA SER A 447 -7.56 -6.43 28.04
C SER A 447 -8.23 -6.60 29.41
N LYS A 448 -9.47 -6.12 29.59
CA LYS A 448 -10.27 -6.28 30.81
C LYS A 448 -11.09 -7.57 30.83
N LEU A 449 -11.18 -8.28 29.71
CA LEU A 449 -11.96 -9.52 29.61
C LEU A 449 -11.25 -10.68 30.32
N PRO A 450 -12.00 -11.64 30.90
CA PRO A 450 -11.38 -12.78 31.57
C PRO A 450 -10.68 -13.71 30.57
N VAL A 451 -9.78 -14.56 31.08
CA VAL A 451 -9.10 -15.61 30.32
C VAL A 451 -10.10 -16.44 29.50
N GLY A 452 -9.79 -16.65 28.23
CA GLY A 452 -10.67 -17.37 27.31
C GLY A 452 -10.43 -17.04 25.82
N ASN A 453 -11.25 -17.64 24.96
CA ASN A 453 -11.24 -17.39 23.52
C ASN A 453 -12.41 -16.47 23.13
N TYR A 454 -12.10 -15.49 22.31
CA TYR A 454 -13.00 -14.45 21.85
C TYR A 454 -12.87 -14.23 20.35
N LEU A 455 -13.87 -13.58 19.78
CA LEU A 455 -13.93 -13.19 18.40
C LEU A 455 -14.42 -11.74 18.32
N LEU A 456 -13.61 -10.87 17.73
CA LEU A 456 -14.05 -9.52 17.37
C LEU A 456 -14.68 -9.58 16.00
N ARG A 457 -15.88 -9.00 15.86
CA ARG A 457 -16.63 -8.95 14.61
C ARG A 457 -16.96 -7.51 14.27
N HIS A 458 -16.56 -7.09 13.08
CA HIS A 458 -16.96 -5.83 12.48
C HIS A 458 -17.90 -6.08 11.31
N LEU A 459 -19.05 -5.41 11.33
CA LEU A 459 -20.01 -5.41 10.24
C LEU A 459 -20.15 -3.96 9.73
N PRO A 460 -20.01 -3.69 8.42
CA PRO A 460 -20.11 -2.33 7.87
C PRO A 460 -21.41 -1.60 8.25
N LYS A 461 -22.52 -2.35 8.39
CA LYS A 461 -23.83 -1.80 8.79
C LYS A 461 -23.88 -1.33 10.25
N GLN A 462 -22.96 -1.78 11.09
CA GLN A 462 -22.89 -1.40 12.50
C GLN A 462 -22.05 -0.13 12.72
N GLY A 463 -21.48 0.48 11.67
CA GLY A 463 -20.74 1.73 11.77
C GLY A 463 -19.55 1.63 12.73
N ASN A 464 -19.49 2.52 13.72
CA ASN A 464 -18.38 2.61 14.69
C ASN A 464 -18.48 1.61 15.84
N PHE A 465 -19.02 0.40 15.60
CA PHE A 465 -19.15 -0.60 16.65
C PHE A 465 -18.48 -1.92 16.26
N ILE A 466 -17.82 -2.54 17.23
CA ILE A 466 -17.22 -3.87 17.10
C ILE A 466 -17.89 -4.80 18.11
N SER A 467 -18.57 -5.85 17.63
CA SER A 467 -19.11 -6.89 18.50
C SER A 467 -17.97 -7.75 19.05
N VAL A 468 -17.99 -8.02 20.35
CA VAL A 468 -17.13 -9.00 21.03
C VAL A 468 -17.96 -10.24 21.31
N LEU A 469 -17.54 -11.38 20.76
CA LEU A 469 -18.17 -12.66 20.99
C LEU A 469 -17.24 -13.54 21.83
N LYS A 470 -17.76 -14.24 22.82
CA LYS A 470 -17.04 -15.20 23.66
C LYS A 470 -17.32 -16.62 23.18
N GLN A 471 -16.31 -17.49 23.21
CA GLN A 471 -16.52 -18.92 22.93
C GLN A 471 -17.64 -19.48 23.81
N SER A 472 -18.52 -20.26 23.19
CA SER A 472 -19.67 -20.89 23.83
C SER A 472 -19.85 -22.30 23.27
N ASP A 473 -20.47 -23.20 24.04
CA ASP A 473 -20.87 -24.52 23.55
C ASP A 473 -22.23 -24.48 22.84
N LYS A 474 -22.97 -23.37 22.98
CA LYS A 474 -24.28 -23.16 22.36
C LYS A 474 -24.15 -22.58 20.95
N GLN A 475 -24.99 -23.05 20.03
CA GLN A 475 -25.04 -22.61 18.64
C GLN A 475 -25.70 -21.23 18.45
N GLU A 476 -25.21 -20.18 19.11
CA GLU A 476 -25.72 -18.81 18.90
C GLU A 476 -25.11 -18.15 17.66
N PHE A 477 -23.79 -18.22 17.51
CA PHE A 477 -23.07 -17.82 16.30
C PHE A 477 -22.14 -18.94 15.84
N ASP A 478 -22.32 -19.43 14.61
CA ASP A 478 -21.47 -20.46 13.99
C ASP A 478 -20.42 -19.81 13.09
N PHE A 479 -19.19 -19.78 13.59
CA PHE A 479 -18.03 -19.25 12.88
C PHE A 479 -17.75 -20.00 11.57
N TYR A 480 -17.93 -21.32 11.53
CA TYR A 480 -17.64 -22.10 10.33
C TYR A 480 -18.69 -21.88 9.25
N LYS A 481 -19.96 -21.76 9.62
CA LYS A 481 -21.04 -21.41 8.69
C LYS A 481 -20.79 -20.06 8.04
N GLU A 482 -20.38 -19.05 8.80
CA GLU A 482 -20.05 -17.72 8.27
C GLU A 482 -18.86 -17.77 7.28
N LEU A 483 -17.92 -18.71 7.45
CA LEU A 483 -16.80 -18.92 6.53
C LEU A 483 -17.18 -19.64 5.22
N ASP A 484 -18.29 -20.38 5.22
CA ASP A 484 -18.75 -21.21 4.11
C ASP A 484 -19.80 -20.54 3.20
N GLN A 485 -20.53 -19.54 3.68
CA GLN A 485 -21.58 -18.80 2.92
C GLN A 485 -21.07 -17.91 1.77
N ARG A 486 -19.91 -18.21 1.18
CA ARG A 486 -19.20 -17.32 0.25
C ARG A 486 -19.52 -17.62 -1.21
N SER A 487 -19.74 -16.59 -2.02
CA SER A 487 -19.75 -16.66 -3.48
C SER A 487 -18.58 -15.84 -4.03
N LEU A 488 -17.93 -16.20 -5.13
CA LEU A 488 -16.89 -15.29 -5.66
C LEU A 488 -17.58 -14.01 -6.15
N SER A 489 -17.26 -12.86 -5.56
CA SER A 489 -17.66 -11.56 -6.11
C SER A 489 -16.73 -11.24 -7.28
N ASP A 490 -17.27 -11.33 -8.49
CA ASP A 490 -16.47 -11.27 -9.71
C ASP A 490 -16.10 -9.83 -10.13
N CYS A 491 -16.77 -8.81 -9.61
CA CYS A 491 -16.59 -7.43 -10.06
C CYS A 491 -15.94 -6.53 -8.99
N PRO A 492 -14.66 -6.13 -9.13
CA PRO A 492 -14.08 -5.12 -8.26
C PRO A 492 -14.82 -3.79 -8.41
N ASN A 493 -15.00 -3.08 -7.29
CA ASN A 493 -15.53 -1.72 -7.31
C ASN A 493 -14.66 -0.82 -8.21
N TRP A 494 -15.30 0.05 -8.99
CA TRP A 494 -14.58 1.06 -9.78
C TRP A 494 -13.76 1.95 -8.86
N VAL A 495 -12.50 2.19 -9.25
CA VAL A 495 -11.60 3.13 -8.56
C VAL A 495 -11.24 4.24 -9.54
N PRO A 496 -11.40 5.52 -9.19
CA PRO A 496 -11.01 6.63 -10.07
C PRO A 496 -9.51 6.60 -10.44
N LEU A 497 -9.17 7.28 -11.53
CA LEU A 497 -7.77 7.51 -11.90
C LEU A 497 -7.17 8.65 -11.08
N ASP A 498 -5.88 8.54 -10.79
CA ASP A 498 -5.09 9.64 -10.28
C ASP A 498 -4.62 10.50 -11.46
N CYS A 499 -5.31 11.63 -11.70
CA CYS A 499 -4.96 12.56 -12.76
C CYS A 499 -3.68 13.37 -12.46
N ASN A 500 -3.03 13.16 -11.32
CA ASN A 500 -1.74 13.74 -11.00
C ASN A 500 -0.61 12.71 -11.13
N PHE A 501 -0.89 11.40 -11.08
CA PHE A 501 0.15 10.39 -11.18
C PHE A 501 0.61 10.17 -12.62
N ILE A 502 1.90 10.42 -12.88
CA ILE A 502 2.49 10.26 -14.22
C ILE A 502 3.03 8.84 -14.36
N LEU A 503 2.39 8.03 -15.21
CA LEU A 503 2.94 6.74 -15.61
C LEU A 503 4.02 6.89 -16.67
N PRO A 504 5.03 5.98 -16.73
CA PRO A 504 6.12 6.05 -17.71
C PRO A 504 5.64 6.14 -19.16
N GLY A 505 4.61 5.38 -19.53
CA GLY A 505 4.04 5.47 -20.88
C GLY A 505 3.40 6.83 -21.22
N PHE A 506 2.77 7.50 -20.25
CA PHE A 506 2.22 8.85 -20.45
C PHE A 506 3.33 9.89 -20.58
N GLU A 507 4.41 9.71 -19.81
CA GLU A 507 5.61 10.51 -19.91
C GLU A 507 6.27 10.39 -21.29
N ALA A 508 6.47 9.17 -21.80
CA ALA A 508 7.05 8.94 -23.12
C ALA A 508 6.21 9.54 -24.26
N LEU A 509 4.88 9.61 -24.08
CA LEU A 509 3.96 10.24 -25.03
C LEU A 509 3.84 11.76 -24.86
N ASN A 510 4.55 12.38 -23.91
CA ASN A 510 4.42 13.78 -23.52
C ASN A 510 2.96 14.18 -23.28
N ARG A 511 2.18 13.30 -22.64
CA ARG A 511 0.75 13.46 -22.41
C ARG A 511 0.46 13.59 -20.93
N MET A 512 -0.22 14.67 -20.55
CA MET A 512 -0.79 14.83 -19.20
C MET A 512 -1.66 13.63 -18.79
N PRO A 513 -1.47 13.08 -17.57
CA PRO A 513 -2.34 12.05 -17.03
C PRO A 513 -3.78 12.57 -16.86
N GLY A 514 -4.77 11.69 -17.04
CA GLY A 514 -6.18 12.06 -16.85
C GLY A 514 -6.77 12.98 -17.94
N MET A 515 -6.07 13.19 -19.06
CA MET A 515 -6.55 14.05 -20.16
C MET A 515 -6.72 13.26 -21.47
N PHE A 516 -7.50 13.79 -22.41
CA PHE A 516 -7.66 13.20 -23.74
C PHE A 516 -6.38 13.34 -24.58
N GLN A 517 -6.39 12.85 -25.82
CA GLN A 517 -5.22 12.99 -26.68
C GLN A 517 -5.02 14.45 -27.12
N PRO A 518 -3.79 14.98 -27.08
CA PRO A 518 -3.53 16.33 -27.57
C PRO A 518 -3.91 16.48 -29.04
N ARG A 519 -4.47 17.64 -29.40
CA ARG A 519 -4.75 17.94 -30.80
C ARG A 519 -3.45 18.00 -31.60
N LYS A 520 -3.43 17.36 -32.76
CA LYS A 520 -2.34 17.54 -33.74
C LYS A 520 -2.37 18.98 -34.22
N THR A 521 -1.34 19.75 -33.93
CA THR A 521 -1.16 21.08 -34.51
C THR A 521 -0.91 20.91 -36.01
N ASN A 522 -1.87 21.32 -36.85
CA ASN A 522 -1.73 21.37 -38.29
C ASN A 522 -0.77 22.51 -38.70
N LEU A 523 0.51 22.39 -38.32
CA LEU A 523 1.56 23.37 -38.65
C LEU A 523 1.80 23.47 -40.16
N LYS A 524 1.33 22.51 -40.97
CA LYS A 524 1.49 22.50 -42.42
C LYS A 524 0.60 23.50 -43.19
N ARG A 525 -0.40 24.14 -42.58
CA ARG A 525 -1.31 25.06 -43.32
C ARG A 525 -1.01 26.55 -43.21
N LYS A 526 -0.13 26.99 -42.30
CA LYS A 526 0.19 28.42 -42.13
C LYS A 526 1.44 28.91 -42.87
N MET A 527 2.23 28.03 -43.47
CA MET A 527 3.38 28.44 -44.30
C MET A 527 3.04 28.62 -45.79
N GLN A 528 1.78 28.42 -46.20
CA GLN A 528 1.33 28.62 -47.59
C GLN A 528 0.44 29.86 -47.79
N THR A 529 0.10 30.60 -46.74
CA THR A 529 -0.74 31.81 -46.84
C THR A 529 0.01 33.13 -46.64
N ASP A 530 1.32 33.09 -46.33
CA ASP A 530 2.17 34.28 -46.20
C ASP A 530 3.22 34.40 -47.33
N VAL A 531 2.99 33.70 -48.45
CA VAL A 531 3.67 33.95 -49.74
C VAL A 531 2.58 34.18 -50.78
N GLY A 532 2.00 35.37 -50.74
CA GLY A 532 0.98 35.85 -51.67
C GLY A 532 1.10 37.35 -51.81
#